data_AF-A0A0F9B5D7-F1
#
_entry.id   AF-A0A0F9B5D7-F1
#
_cell.length_a   1.000
_cell.length_b   1.000
_cell.length_c   1.000
_cell.angle_alpha   90.00
_cell.angle_beta   90.00
_cell.angle_gamma   90.00
#
_symmetry.space_group_name_H-M   'P 1'
#
loop_
_entity.id
_entity.type
_entity.pdbx_description
1 polymer ?
#
loop_
_entity_poly.entity_id
_entity_poly.type
_entity_poly.pdbx_seq_one_letter_code
_entity_poly.pdbx_strand_id
1 'polypeptide(L)'
;MVKMAEKRDYYEVLGVDRGAGTRSAPEGSLEVAQVRSPTIQELVRSTNHPSNNYFAETLLKGLGAQFGRKGSTAAGTSVVRRFLRKLGLAARVVDGSGLSRGNAASPRVVGRLLVKAERRDWFRSFYRSLPL
;
A
#
# COMPACT_ATOMS: atom_id res chain seq x y z
N MET A 1 16.19 -0.75 19.60
CA MET A 1 15.51 -0.86 20.90
C MET A 1 14.39 0.17 20.93
N VAL A 2 13.19 -0.19 20.50
CA VAL A 2 12.00 0.69 20.60
C VAL A 2 11.32 0.32 21.90
N LYS A 3 11.36 1.22 22.89
CA LYS A 3 10.61 1.07 24.14
C LYS A 3 9.13 1.26 23.83
N MET A 4 8.38 0.18 23.79
CA MET A 4 6.92 0.22 23.94
C MET A 4 6.63 0.42 25.42
N ALA A 5 6.09 1.58 25.79
CA ALA A 5 5.51 1.78 27.10
C ALA A 5 4.14 1.11 27.13
N GLU A 6 4.08 -0.14 27.55
CA GLU A 6 2.82 -0.83 27.85
C GLU A 6 2.36 -0.38 29.26
N LYS A 7 1.51 0.64 29.31
CA LYS A 7 0.59 0.82 30.44
C LYS A 7 -0.62 -0.04 30.11
N ARG A 8 -0.83 -1.14 30.84
CA ARG A 8 -1.98 -2.02 30.64
C ARG A 8 -3.20 -1.38 31.29
N ASP A 9 -3.96 -0.62 30.52
CA ASP A 9 -5.31 -0.22 30.90
C ASP A 9 -6.26 -1.40 30.65
N TYR A 10 -6.78 -1.97 31.74
CA TYR A 10 -7.72 -3.08 31.67
C TYR A 10 -9.14 -2.53 31.44
N TYR A 11 -9.73 -2.89 30.30
CA TYR A 11 -11.15 -2.67 30.02
C TYR A 11 -11.90 -3.99 30.17
N GLU A 12 -12.99 -3.99 30.93
CA GLU A 12 -13.91 -5.12 31.01
C GLU A 12 -14.90 -5.05 29.84
N VAL A 13 -14.86 -6.05 28.95
CA VAL A 13 -15.81 -6.16 27.85
C VAL A 13 -17.04 -6.92 28.37
N LEU A 14 -18.16 -6.21 28.56
CA LEU A 14 -19.40 -6.73 29.15
C LEU A 14 -20.18 -7.73 28.25
N GLY A 15 -19.52 -8.33 27.26
CA GLY A 15 -20.10 -9.35 26.36
C GLY A 15 -20.15 -8.93 24.88
N VAL A 16 -19.98 -9.90 23.98
CA VAL A 16 -20.14 -9.73 22.53
C VAL A 16 -21.00 -10.89 21.99
N ASP A 17 -22.29 -10.65 21.78
CA ASP A 17 -23.25 -11.68 21.31
C ASP A 17 -23.26 -11.88 19.78
N ARG A 18 -22.27 -11.35 19.05
CA ARG A 18 -22.25 -11.39 17.58
C ARG A 18 -20.86 -11.75 17.04
N GLY A 19 -20.86 -12.52 15.94
CA GLY A 19 -19.65 -12.82 15.18
C GLY A 19 -19.03 -11.57 14.54
N ALA A 20 -17.75 -11.66 14.17
CA ALA A 20 -17.02 -10.57 13.55
C ALA A 20 -17.65 -10.15 12.20
N GLY A 21 -17.76 -8.85 11.97
CA GLY A 21 -18.29 -8.29 10.72
C GLY A 21 -17.88 -6.83 10.53
N THR A 22 -18.03 -6.31 9.32
CA THR A 22 -17.73 -4.90 9.01
C THR A 22 -19.00 -4.06 9.01
N ARG A 23 -19.04 -3.02 9.84
CA ARG A 23 -20.09 -2.00 9.86
C ARG A 23 -19.43 -0.64 10.09
N SER A 24 -20.02 0.42 9.55
CA SER A 24 -19.63 1.77 9.94
C SER A 24 -19.95 1.99 11.42
N ALA A 25 -19.06 2.71 12.12
CA ALA A 25 -19.39 3.19 13.45
C ALA A 25 -20.67 4.04 13.39
N PRO A 26 -21.63 3.86 14.33
CA PRO A 26 -22.82 4.70 14.39
C PRO A 26 -22.48 6.19 14.44
N GLU A 27 -23.36 7.01 13.89
CA GLU A 27 -23.24 8.46 14.01
C GLU A 27 -23.25 8.88 15.49
N GLY A 28 -22.37 9.83 15.86
CA GLY A 28 -22.19 10.25 17.25
C GLY A 28 -21.32 9.34 18.12
N SER A 29 -20.70 8.28 17.55
CA SER A 29 -19.72 7.47 18.28
C SER A 29 -18.52 8.29 18.74
N LEU A 30 -18.07 8.07 19.98
CA LEU A 30 -16.86 8.67 20.52
C LEU A 30 -15.61 7.94 20.01
N GLU A 31 -14.65 8.67 19.43
CA GLU A 31 -13.33 8.11 19.11
C GLU A 31 -12.55 7.86 20.42
N VAL A 32 -12.32 6.59 20.74
CA VAL A 32 -11.61 6.18 21.97
C VAL A 32 -10.10 6.13 21.81
N ALA A 33 -9.61 5.90 20.59
CA ALA A 33 -8.19 5.84 20.27
C ALA A 33 -7.96 5.96 18.75
N GLN A 34 -6.79 6.48 18.37
CA GLN A 34 -6.31 6.52 17.00
C GLN A 34 -4.86 6.05 16.94
N VAL A 35 -4.54 5.18 15.97
CA VAL A 35 -3.18 4.76 15.66
C VAL A 35 -2.82 5.23 14.26
N ARG A 36 -1.70 5.94 14.15
CA ARG A 36 -1.16 6.40 12.87
C ARG A 36 -0.18 5.38 12.31
N SER A 37 -0.27 5.11 11.01
CA SER A 37 0.70 4.27 10.33
C SER A 37 2.07 4.95 10.22
N PRO A 38 3.13 4.20 9.91
CA PRO A 38 4.34 4.76 9.33
C PRO A 38 4.03 5.57 8.06
N THR A 39 4.97 6.42 7.65
CA THR A 39 4.89 7.19 6.42
C THR A 39 4.90 6.28 5.19
N ILE A 40 4.39 6.76 4.05
CA ILE A 40 4.48 6.03 2.77
C ILE A 40 5.94 5.71 2.41
N GLN A 41 6.88 6.59 2.75
CA GLN A 41 8.31 6.37 2.48
C GLN A 41 8.85 5.15 3.24
N GLU A 42 8.49 5.02 4.52
CA GLU A 42 8.86 3.86 5.34
C GLU A 42 8.18 2.58 4.88
N LEU A 43 6.90 2.66 4.49
CA LEU A 43 6.18 1.50 3.95
C LEU A 43 6.77 1.03 2.62
N VAL A 44 7.14 1.94 1.72
CA VAL A 44 7.83 1.62 0.46
C VAL A 44 9.20 1.00 0.74
N ARG A 45 9.95 1.50 1.73
CA ARG A 45 11.22 0.87 2.17
C ARG A 45 11.02 -0.54 2.71
N SER A 46 10.04 -0.74 3.59
CA SER A 46 9.69 -2.06 4.15
C SER A 46 9.11 -3.01 3.09
N THR A 47 8.68 -2.48 1.95
CA THR A 47 8.22 -3.26 0.79
C THR A 47 9.40 -3.65 -0.10
N ASN A 48 10.14 -2.66 -0.61
CA ASN A 48 11.13 -2.86 -1.66
C ASN A 48 12.41 -3.53 -1.17
N HIS A 49 12.90 -3.19 0.03
CA HIS A 49 14.17 -3.71 0.52
C HIS A 49 14.12 -5.23 0.77
N PRO A 50 13.12 -5.78 1.49
CA PRO A 50 12.96 -7.23 1.63
C PRO A 50 12.09 -7.88 0.54
N SER A 51 11.61 -7.12 -0.45
CA SER A 51 10.63 -7.57 -1.45
C SER A 51 9.35 -8.19 -0.83
N ASN A 52 8.72 -7.49 0.12
CA ASN A 52 7.56 -7.99 0.85
C ASN A 52 6.27 -7.96 -0.01
N ASN A 53 5.84 -9.15 -0.43
CA ASN A 53 4.66 -9.34 -1.28
C ASN A 53 3.35 -8.84 -0.66
N TYR A 54 3.18 -9.03 0.66
CA TYR A 54 1.97 -8.64 1.35
C TYR A 54 1.83 -7.11 1.40
N PHE A 55 2.92 -6.39 1.66
CA PHE A 55 2.90 -4.93 1.61
C PHE A 55 2.70 -4.40 0.20
N ALA A 56 3.33 -4.99 -0.81
CA ALA A 56 3.12 -4.60 -2.20
C ALA A 56 1.63 -4.70 -2.61
N GLU A 57 0.97 -5.81 -2.25
CA GLU A 57 -0.44 -6.03 -2.53
C GLU A 57 -1.36 -5.11 -1.71
N THR A 58 -1.00 -4.84 -0.44
CA THR A 58 -1.76 -3.94 0.43
C THR A 58 -1.68 -2.49 -0.06
N LEU A 59 -0.48 -2.03 -0.45
CA LEU A 59 -0.28 -0.71 -1.06
C LEU A 59 -1.05 -0.57 -2.38
N LEU A 60 -1.05 -1.63 -3.22
CA LEU A 60 -1.84 -1.65 -4.46
C LEU A 60 -3.34 -1.50 -4.18
N LYS A 61 -3.88 -2.24 -3.20
CA LYS A 61 -5.28 -2.10 -2.78
C LYS A 61 -5.55 -0.71 -2.20
N GLY A 62 -4.60 -0.12 -1.48
CA GLY A 62 -4.65 1.27 -1.01
C GLY A 62 -4.83 2.27 -2.17
N LEU A 63 -4.07 2.10 -3.25
CA LEU A 63 -4.25 2.89 -4.48
C LEU A 63 -5.66 2.71 -5.07
N GLY A 64 -6.17 1.47 -5.06
CA GLY A 64 -7.54 1.18 -5.47
C GLY A 64 -8.59 1.90 -4.61
N ALA A 65 -8.43 1.87 -3.29
CA ALA A 65 -9.34 2.55 -2.35
C ALA A 65 -9.34 4.06 -2.59
N GLN A 66 -8.15 4.66 -2.71
CA GLN A 66 -7.99 6.10 -2.82
C GLN A 66 -8.31 6.66 -4.20
N PHE A 67 -7.96 5.94 -5.28
CA PHE A 67 -8.03 6.47 -6.66
C PHE A 67 -8.86 5.62 -7.63
N GLY A 68 -9.38 4.48 -7.17
CA GLY A 68 -10.09 3.48 -7.96
C GLY A 68 -11.49 3.13 -7.43
N ARG A 69 -11.97 3.83 -6.39
CA ARG A 69 -13.29 3.66 -5.71
C ARG A 69 -13.43 2.43 -4.81
N LYS A 70 -12.48 1.48 -4.81
CA LYS A 70 -12.55 0.26 -3.98
C LYS A 70 -11.16 -0.25 -3.63
N GLY A 71 -10.96 -0.65 -2.37
CA GLY A 71 -9.73 -1.28 -1.89
C GLY A 71 -9.52 -2.71 -2.40
N SER A 72 -9.40 -2.89 -3.72
CA SER A 72 -9.22 -4.19 -4.36
C SER A 72 -8.04 -4.18 -5.32
N THR A 73 -7.48 -5.36 -5.57
CA THR A 73 -6.38 -5.58 -6.53
C THR A 73 -6.75 -5.05 -7.90
N ALA A 74 -7.94 -5.40 -8.40
CA ALA A 74 -8.42 -4.98 -9.72
C ALA A 74 -8.54 -3.45 -9.86
N ALA A 75 -9.02 -2.76 -8.81
CA ALA A 75 -9.06 -1.31 -8.80
C ALA A 75 -7.64 -0.71 -8.75
N GLY A 76 -6.77 -1.25 -7.91
CA GLY A 76 -5.37 -0.84 -7.82
C GLY A 76 -4.60 -1.00 -9.14
N THR A 77 -4.70 -2.17 -9.80
CA THR A 77 -4.04 -2.38 -11.10
C THR A 77 -4.60 -1.47 -12.19
N SER A 78 -5.88 -1.09 -12.13
CA SER A 78 -6.46 -0.08 -13.01
C SER A 78 -5.81 1.30 -12.80
N VAL A 79 -5.59 1.70 -11.54
CA VAL A 79 -4.90 2.94 -11.17
C VAL A 79 -3.45 2.92 -11.68
N VAL A 80 -2.70 1.84 -11.44
CA VAL A 80 -1.31 1.68 -11.91
C VAL A 80 -1.24 1.74 -13.44
N ARG A 81 -2.10 1.02 -14.15
CA ARG A 81 -2.15 1.07 -15.62
C ARG A 81 -2.46 2.47 -16.14
N ARG A 82 -3.37 3.21 -15.48
CA ARG A 82 -3.66 4.61 -15.83
C ARG A 82 -2.45 5.51 -15.59
N PHE A 83 -1.73 5.33 -14.50
CA PHE A 83 -0.49 6.06 -14.23
C PHE A 83 0.58 5.78 -15.30
N LEU A 84 0.81 4.51 -15.65
CA LEU A 84 1.75 4.14 -16.72
C LEU A 84 1.35 4.76 -18.07
N ARG A 85 0.05 4.74 -18.43
CA ARG A 85 -0.43 5.39 -19.67
C ARG A 85 -0.14 6.89 -19.70
N LYS A 86 -0.32 7.61 -18.58
CA LYS A 86 0.03 9.05 -18.48
C LYS A 86 1.52 9.31 -18.74
N LEU A 87 2.38 8.31 -18.50
CA LEU A 87 3.81 8.38 -18.78
C LEU A 87 4.18 7.94 -20.20
N GLY A 88 3.21 7.50 -21.01
CA GLY A 88 3.44 6.88 -22.32
C GLY A 88 3.99 5.46 -22.23
N LEU A 89 3.66 4.74 -21.16
CA LEU A 89 4.14 3.39 -20.87
C LEU A 89 2.96 2.39 -20.76
N ALA A 90 3.23 1.13 -21.07
CA ALA A 90 2.27 0.04 -20.94
C ALA A 90 2.94 -1.23 -20.40
N ALA A 91 2.24 -1.90 -19.49
CA ALA A 91 2.63 -3.19 -18.91
C ALA A 91 1.37 -3.98 -18.53
N ARG A 92 1.49 -5.31 -18.47
CA ARG A 92 0.46 -6.17 -17.88
C ARG A 92 0.72 -6.25 -16.38
N VAL A 93 -0.22 -5.72 -15.60
CA VAL A 93 -0.15 -5.68 -14.13
C VAL A 93 -1.36 -6.43 -13.59
N VAL A 94 -1.11 -7.55 -12.92
CA VAL A 94 -2.13 -8.46 -12.36
C VAL A 94 -2.19 -8.35 -10.84
N ASP A 95 -1.04 -8.20 -10.17
CA ASP A 95 -0.92 -7.96 -8.74
C ASP A 95 0.15 -6.90 -8.43
N GLY A 96 0.30 -6.55 -7.17
CA GLY A 96 1.27 -5.53 -6.74
C GLY A 96 2.67 -6.09 -6.53
N SER A 97 2.79 -7.38 -6.22
CA SER A 97 4.02 -8.02 -5.76
C SER A 97 4.90 -8.56 -6.88
N GLY A 98 4.32 -8.86 -8.05
CA GLY A 98 5.03 -9.55 -9.14
C GLY A 98 4.91 -11.08 -9.08
N LEU A 99 4.29 -11.67 -8.05
CA LEU A 99 4.17 -13.12 -7.91
C LEU A 99 3.35 -13.78 -9.02
N SER A 100 2.32 -13.09 -9.51
CA SER A 100 1.53 -13.58 -10.61
C SER A 100 2.39 -13.72 -11.86
N ARG A 101 2.41 -14.93 -12.43
CA ARG A 101 2.93 -15.21 -13.78
C ARG A 101 2.23 -14.39 -14.86
N GLY A 102 1.12 -13.73 -14.51
CA GLY A 102 0.44 -12.83 -15.39
C GLY A 102 1.07 -11.44 -15.50
N ASN A 103 1.99 -11.05 -14.63
CA ASN A 103 2.69 -9.79 -14.80
C ASN A 103 3.63 -9.84 -16.01
N ALA A 104 3.71 -8.75 -16.78
CA ALA A 104 4.63 -8.64 -17.90
C ALA A 104 4.98 -7.17 -18.18
N ALA A 105 6.28 -6.88 -18.27
CA ALA A 105 6.81 -5.59 -18.71
C ALA A 105 8.09 -5.84 -19.53
N SER A 106 8.29 -5.07 -20.60
CA SER A 106 9.57 -5.14 -21.33
C SER A 106 10.66 -4.39 -20.57
N PRO A 107 11.95 -4.78 -20.72
CA PRO A 107 13.06 -4.04 -20.10
C PRO A 107 13.06 -2.55 -20.46
N ARG A 108 12.67 -2.21 -21.70
CA ARG A 108 12.52 -0.82 -22.17
C ARG A 108 11.47 -0.04 -21.37
N VAL A 109 10.36 -0.67 -20.99
CA VAL A 109 9.32 -0.03 -20.16
C VAL A 109 9.85 0.23 -18.76
N VAL A 110 10.54 -0.74 -18.15
CA VAL A 110 11.14 -0.59 -16.81
C VAL A 110 12.19 0.52 -16.80
N GLY A 111 13.12 0.52 -17.76
CA GLY A 111 14.15 1.57 -17.86
C GLY A 111 13.55 2.96 -18.05
N ARG A 112 12.55 3.12 -18.92
CA ARG A 112 11.87 4.41 -19.11
C ARG A 112 11.08 4.84 -17.87
N LEU A 113 10.51 3.91 -17.12
CA LEU A 113 9.84 4.22 -15.85
C LEU A 113 10.83 4.79 -14.84
N LEU A 114 12.01 4.18 -14.70
CA LEU A 114 13.07 4.65 -13.80
C LEU A 114 13.59 6.04 -14.20
N VAL A 115 13.88 6.29 -15.48
CA VAL A 115 14.29 7.62 -15.98
C VAL A 115 13.22 8.69 -15.72
N LYS A 116 11.93 8.33 -15.84
CA LYS A 116 10.83 9.26 -15.52
C LYS A 116 10.65 9.46 -14.02
N ALA A 117 10.93 8.44 -13.20
CA ALA A 117 10.88 8.50 -11.76
C ALA A 117 11.97 9.43 -11.20
N GLU A 118 13.18 9.41 -11.78
CA GLU A 118 14.30 10.27 -11.39
C GLU A 118 13.96 11.77 -11.32
N ARG A 119 13.04 12.22 -12.18
CA ARG A 119 12.61 13.62 -12.27
C ARG A 119 11.51 14.01 -11.27
N ARG A 120 11.22 13.17 -10.28
CA ARG A 120 10.15 13.38 -9.30
C ARG A 120 10.73 13.74 -7.94
N ASP A 121 10.00 14.58 -7.21
CA ASP A 121 10.32 15.03 -5.85
C ASP A 121 10.49 13.86 -4.85
N TRP A 122 9.70 12.79 -5.02
CA TRP A 122 9.78 11.58 -4.21
C TRP A 122 10.89 10.60 -4.62
N PHE A 123 11.66 10.86 -5.69
CA PHE A 123 12.64 9.90 -6.21
C PHE A 123 13.67 9.48 -5.17
N ARG A 124 14.18 10.44 -4.37
CA ARG A 124 15.21 10.16 -3.36
C ARG A 124 14.74 9.11 -2.35
N SER A 125 13.48 9.17 -1.91
CA SER A 125 12.91 8.20 -0.99
C SER A 125 12.67 6.85 -1.66
N PHE A 126 12.23 6.84 -2.93
CA PHE A 126 12.14 5.61 -3.72
C PHE A 126 13.51 4.95 -3.91
N TYR A 127 14.53 5.69 -4.33
CA TYR A 127 15.87 5.15 -4.57
C TYR A 127 16.46 4.53 -3.30
N ARG A 128 16.31 5.20 -2.15
CA ARG A 128 16.73 4.68 -0.82
C ARG A 128 15.93 3.47 -0.32
N SER A 129 14.81 3.14 -0.97
CA SER A 129 14.02 1.95 -0.63
C SER A 129 14.54 0.68 -1.29
N LEU A 130 15.35 0.80 -2.35
CA LEU A 130 15.88 -0.33 -3.09
C LEU A 130 17.05 -1.00 -2.33
N PRO A 131 17.28 -2.31 -2.53
CA PRO A 131 18.51 -2.96 -2.08
C PRO A 131 19.75 -2.28 -2.67
N LEU A 132 20.82 -2.18 -1.87
CA LEU A 132 22.15 -1.73 -2.29
C LEU A 132 23.06 -2.93 -2.49
#